data_AF-A0AAW9EC03-F1
#
_entry.id   AF-A0AAW9EC03-F1
#
_cell.length_a   1.000
_cell.length_b   1.000
_cell.length_c   1.000
_cell.angle_alpha   90.00
_cell.angle_beta   90.00
_cell.angle_gamma   90.00
#
_symmetry.space_group_name_H-M   'P 1'
#
loop_
_entity.id
_entity.type
_entity.pdbx_description
1 polymer ?
#
loop_
_entity_poly.entity_id
_entity_poly.type
_entity_poly.pdbx_seq_one_letter_code
_entity_poly.pdbx_strand_id
1 'polypeptide(L)'
;EFAESRPLEKQLWAGAVDTVGDKVLAKVLAQMNYGGCVAACGLAGGFALPTTVMPFILRNVRLQGVDSVMTPPARRAEAWARLVK
;
A
#
# COMPACT_ATOMS: atom_id res chain seq x y z
N GLU A 1 15.36 4.19 10.95
CA GLU A 1 14.94 2.80 11.26
C GLU A 1 13.43 2.64 11.17
N PHE A 2 12.96 1.44 10.80
CA PHE A 2 11.55 1.05 10.78
C PHE A 2 11.11 0.42 12.13
N ALA A 3 11.82 0.72 13.22
CA ALA A 3 11.68 -0.01 14.48
C ALA A 3 10.25 0.10 15.06
N GLU A 4 9.65 1.30 15.04
CA GLU A 4 8.24 1.54 15.36
C GLU A 4 7.70 2.74 14.54
N SER A 5 6.45 2.63 14.06
CA SER A 5 5.72 3.74 13.44
C SER A 5 4.71 4.28 14.43
N ARG A 6 4.61 5.60 14.58
CA ARG A 6 3.47 6.17 15.30
C ARG A 6 2.17 5.82 14.56
N PRO A 7 1.01 5.77 15.25
CA PRO A 7 -0.29 5.51 14.62
C PRO A 7 -0.60 6.47 13.46
N LEU A 8 -0.15 7.71 13.56
CA LEU A 8 -0.16 8.71 12.51
C LEU A 8 1.18 9.44 12.45
N GLU A 9 1.83 9.40 11.29
CA GLU A 9 3.08 10.10 11.01
C GLU A 9 2.80 11.36 10.18
N LYS A 10 3.85 12.13 9.86
CA LYS A 10 3.75 13.23 8.91
C LYS A 10 3.23 12.71 7.57
N GLN A 11 2.29 13.45 6.97
CA GLN A 11 1.78 13.17 5.63
C GLN A 11 2.86 13.49 4.59
N LEU A 12 3.26 12.49 3.81
CA LEU A 12 4.35 12.56 2.84
C LEU A 12 3.95 12.00 1.47
N TRP A 13 3.09 10.98 1.43
CA TRP A 13 2.83 10.19 0.23
C TRP A 13 1.41 10.37 -0.28
N ALA A 14 1.25 10.72 -1.56
CA ALA A 14 -0.06 10.72 -2.21
C ALA A 14 -0.54 9.30 -2.57
N GLY A 15 0.40 8.38 -2.81
CA GLY A 15 0.17 7.01 -3.24
C GLY A 15 1.42 6.17 -2.98
N ALA A 16 1.29 4.85 -2.89
CA ALA A 16 2.44 3.94 -2.84
C ALA A 16 2.14 2.59 -3.51
N VAL A 17 3.18 1.94 -4.00
CA VAL A 17 3.18 0.53 -4.42
C VAL A 17 4.15 -0.20 -3.49
N ASP A 18 3.66 -1.22 -2.78
CA ASP A 18 4.42 -1.93 -1.77
C ASP A 18 4.63 -3.39 -2.14
N THR A 19 5.90 -3.79 -2.25
CA THR A 19 6.35 -5.17 -2.46
C THR A 19 6.94 -5.79 -1.20
N VAL A 20 6.98 -5.07 -0.08
CA VAL A 20 7.76 -5.42 1.11
C VAL A 20 6.89 -5.95 2.24
N GLY A 21 5.78 -5.30 2.58
CA GLY A 21 4.97 -5.69 3.74
C GLY A 21 5.58 -5.27 5.09
N ASP A 22 5.09 -5.90 6.17
CA ASP A 22 5.52 -5.71 7.56
C ASP A 22 5.65 -4.22 7.99
N LYS A 23 6.65 -3.89 8.81
CA LYS A 23 6.89 -2.56 9.37
C LYS A 23 7.06 -1.48 8.31
N VAL A 24 7.52 -1.84 7.11
CA VAL A 24 7.65 -0.90 5.99
C VAL A 24 6.27 -0.46 5.53
N LEU A 25 5.38 -1.41 5.23
CA LEU A 25 3.99 -1.12 4.86
C LEU A 25 3.25 -0.34 5.95
N ALA A 26 3.42 -0.75 7.21
CA ALA A 26 2.80 -0.05 8.34
C ALA A 26 3.21 1.42 8.42
N LYS A 27 4.51 1.72 8.21
CA LYS A 27 5.02 3.09 8.21
C LYS A 27 4.54 3.90 7.01
N VAL A 28 4.48 3.29 5.83
CA VAL A 28 3.92 3.94 4.63
C VAL A 28 2.47 4.34 4.87
N LEU A 29 1.64 3.44 5.38
CA LEU A 29 0.24 3.71 5.71
C LEU A 29 0.09 4.89 6.68
N ALA A 30 0.91 4.96 7.74
CA ALA A 30 0.89 6.06 8.70
C ALA A 30 1.33 7.42 8.10
N GLN A 31 2.07 7.41 6.99
CA GLN A 31 2.59 8.60 6.29
C GLN A 31 1.74 9.03 5.09
N MET A 32 0.65 8.33 4.79
CA MET A 32 -0.20 8.66 3.64
C MET A 32 -0.94 10.01 3.84
N ASN A 33 -1.01 10.78 2.75
CA ASN A 33 -1.86 11.95 2.62
C ASN A 33 -3.35 11.53 2.70
N TYR A 34 -4.21 12.49 2.99
CA TYR A 34 -5.66 12.26 3.06
C TYR A 34 -6.18 11.69 1.73
N GLY A 35 -6.95 10.60 1.76
CA GLY A 35 -7.51 9.93 0.59
C GLY A 35 -6.52 9.05 -0.19
N GLY A 36 -5.26 8.95 0.27
CA GLY A 36 -4.21 8.19 -0.40
C GLY A 36 -4.48 6.69 -0.49
N CYS A 37 -3.84 6.02 -1.45
CA CYS A 37 -3.97 4.57 -1.66
C CYS A 37 -2.59 3.90 -1.71
N VAL A 38 -2.46 2.76 -1.04
CA VAL A 38 -1.30 1.88 -1.11
C VAL A 38 -1.70 0.58 -1.80
N ALA A 39 -1.04 0.25 -2.91
CA ALA A 39 -1.21 -1.00 -3.62
C ALA A 39 -0.19 -2.03 -3.08
N ALA A 40 -0.66 -3.00 -2.29
CA ALA A 40 0.19 -4.04 -1.71
C ALA A 40 0.20 -5.28 -2.60
N CYS A 41 1.38 -5.66 -3.09
CA CYS A 41 1.59 -6.77 -4.02
C CYS A 41 2.70 -7.75 -3.60
N GLY A 42 3.37 -7.53 -2.46
CA GLY A 42 4.43 -8.41 -1.98
C GLY A 42 4.59 -8.40 -0.47
N LEU A 43 5.37 -9.35 0.03
CA LEU A 43 5.61 -9.60 1.45
C LEU A 43 7.09 -9.92 1.74
N ALA A 44 8.02 -9.39 0.93
CA ALA A 44 9.45 -9.71 1.02
C ALA A 44 10.08 -9.42 2.41
N GLY A 45 9.52 -8.47 3.16
CA GLY A 45 9.91 -8.11 4.51
C GLY A 45 9.10 -8.79 5.62
N GLY A 46 8.01 -9.49 5.29
CA GLY A 46 7.16 -10.20 6.25
C GLY A 46 5.65 -10.09 5.95
N PHE A 47 4.87 -11.03 6.48
CA PHE A 47 3.41 -11.10 6.29
C PHE A 47 2.62 -10.36 7.38
N ALA A 48 3.26 -9.94 8.46
CA ALA A 48 2.60 -9.18 9.51
C ALA A 48 2.20 -7.80 8.98
N LEU A 49 1.19 -7.19 9.61
CA LEU A 49 0.81 -5.80 9.36
C LEU A 49 0.69 -5.07 10.70
N PRO A 50 1.82 -4.69 11.34
CA PRO A 50 1.82 -4.02 12.64
C PRO A 50 1.44 -2.54 12.49
N THR A 51 0.16 -2.28 12.18
CA THR A 51 -0.41 -0.94 11.98
C THR A 51 -1.60 -0.70 12.92
N THR A 52 -2.22 0.48 12.81
CA THR A 52 -3.47 0.80 13.52
C THR A 52 -4.57 1.15 12.53
N VAL A 53 -5.82 1.24 13.01
CA VAL A 53 -6.94 1.69 12.18
C VAL A 53 -6.92 3.21 11.89
N MET A 54 -6.06 4.00 12.56
CA MET A 54 -6.09 5.46 12.51
C MET A 54 -5.85 6.05 11.11
N PRO A 55 -4.88 5.59 10.29
CA PRO A 55 -4.71 6.10 8.93
C PRO A 55 -5.97 5.92 8.07
N PHE A 56 -6.68 4.81 8.26
CA PHE A 56 -7.89 4.48 7.51
C PHE A 56 -9.05 5.39 7.90
N ILE A 57 -9.37 5.48 9.20
CA ILE A 57 -10.57 6.20 9.65
C ILE A 57 -10.39 7.73 9.72
N LEU A 58 -9.17 8.23 9.99
CA LEU A 58 -8.91 9.66 10.17
C LEU A 58 -8.34 10.33 8.92
N ARG A 59 -7.74 9.55 8.00
CA ARG A 59 -7.16 10.09 6.74
C ARG A 59 -7.75 9.45 5.49
N ASN A 60 -8.77 8.61 5.60
CA ASN A 60 -9.37 7.91 4.46
C ASN A 60 -8.33 7.21 3.57
N VAL A 61 -7.30 6.64 4.21
CA VAL A 61 -6.25 5.89 3.52
C VAL A 61 -6.80 4.53 3.13
N ARG A 62 -6.45 4.06 1.93
CA ARG A 62 -6.86 2.75 1.42
C ARG A 62 -5.65 1.83 1.29
N LEU A 63 -5.79 0.60 1.75
CA LEU A 63 -4.87 -0.50 1.47
C LEU A 63 -5.55 -1.41 0.44
N GLN A 64 -4.99 -1.48 -0.76
CA GLN A 64 -5.53 -2.26 -1.87
C GLN A 64 -4.62 -3.46 -2.15
N GLY A 65 -5.14 -4.67 -1.91
CA GLY A 65 -4.46 -5.88 -2.33
C GLY A 65 -4.43 -6.01 -3.86
N VAL A 66 -3.25 -6.33 -4.40
CA VAL A 66 -3.03 -6.58 -5.83
C VAL A 66 -2.62 -8.04 -6.01
N ASP A 67 -3.48 -8.80 -6.68
CA ASP A 67 -3.19 -10.16 -7.11
C ASP A 67 -2.91 -10.15 -8.62
N SER A 68 -1.74 -10.64 -9.03
CA SER A 68 -1.40 -10.82 -10.44
C SER A 68 -1.66 -12.24 -10.94
N VAL A 69 -1.77 -13.22 -10.04
CA VAL A 69 -1.81 -14.65 -10.37
C VAL A 69 -3.15 -15.02 -10.98
N MET A 70 -4.26 -14.63 -10.35
CA MET A 70 -5.61 -14.99 -10.79
C MET A 70 -6.32 -13.86 -11.55
N THR A 71 -5.62 -12.77 -11.87
CA THR A 71 -6.23 -11.64 -12.59
C THR A 71 -6.73 -12.08 -13.99
N PRO A 72 -7.99 -11.78 -14.35
CA PRO A 72 -8.55 -12.14 -15.65
C PRO A 72 -7.69 -11.67 -16.83
N PRO A 73 -7.51 -12.51 -17.88
CA PRO A 73 -6.68 -12.16 -19.03
C PRO A 73 -7.03 -10.81 -19.68
N ALA A 74 -8.33 -10.48 -19.78
CA ALA A 74 -8.79 -9.21 -20.34
C ALA A 74 -8.25 -8.00 -19.55
N ARG A 75 -8.24 -8.06 -18.21
CA ARG A 75 -7.69 -6.98 -17.36
C ARG A 75 -6.17 -6.86 -17.49
N ARG A 76 -5.47 -7.99 -17.64
CA ARG A 76 -4.02 -8.00 -17.89
C ARG A 76 -3.68 -7.32 -19.21
N ALA A 77 -4.39 -7.65 -20.28
CA ALA A 77 -4.20 -7.03 -21.59
C ALA A 77 -4.46 -5.52 -21.55
N GLU A 78 -5.54 -5.09 -20.89
CA GLU A 78 -5.84 -3.68 -20.69
C GLU A 78 -4.74 -2.94 -19.91
N ALA A 79 -4.25 -3.54 -18.81
CA ALA A 79 -3.17 -2.97 -18.02
C ALA A 79 -1.88 -2.80 -18.84
N TRP A 80 -1.49 -3.80 -19.62
CA TRP A 80 -0.34 -3.72 -20.52
C TRP A 80 -0.50 -2.66 -21.59
N ALA A 81 -1.69 -2.52 -22.20
CA ALA A 81 -1.95 -1.48 -23.20
C ALA A 81 -1.78 -0.06 -22.64
N ARG A 82 -2.00 0.13 -21.34
CA ARG A 82 -1.77 1.43 -20.67
C ARG A 82 -0.28 1.72 -20.41
N LEU A 83 0.56 0.70 -20.28
CA LEU A 83 2.00 0.84 -20.03
C LEU A 83 2.84 1.11 -21.29
N VAL A 84 2.36 0.67 -22.46
CA VAL A 84 3.08 0.76 -23.74
C VAL A 84 2.81 2.08 -24.49
N LYS A 85 2.06 3.01 -23.86
CA LYS A 85 1.91 4.39 -24.33
C LYS A 85 2.94 5.30 -23.69
#